data_AF-A0A958M5J1-F1
#
_entry.id   AF-A0A958M5J1-F1
#
_cell.length_a   1.000
_cell.length_b   1.000
_cell.length_c   1.000
_cell.angle_alpha   90.00
_cell.angle_beta   90.00
_cell.angle_gamma   90.00
#
_symmetry.space_group_name_H-M   'P 1'
#
loop_
_entity.id
_entity.type
_entity.pdbx_description
1 polymer ?
#
loop_
_entity_poly.entity_id
_entity_poly.type
_entity_poly.pdbx_seq_one_letter_code
_entity_poly.pdbx_strand_id
1 'polypeptide(L)'
;MLCSLTMTVTAQQQTYCNPINIDYGYTPIPNLATHGKHRATADPVIVTFKGNYFLFSTNQWGYWWSNNMLDWKFVPRKFLRERNKTYDELCAPAAFVMKDELYLIGSTHGPAFSMWKSKDPTTDNWEIAVDSLKAGAWDPGFLYEEDTDKLYMYWGSSNVFPILGTEINTKTLQSEGYVKPLVSLVPEDHGWERFG
;
A
#
# COMPACT_ATOMS: atom_id res chain seq x y z
N MET A 1 -11.37 -38.27 44.82
CA MET A 1 -10.51 -37.56 43.85
C MET A 1 -11.45 -36.80 42.92
N LEU A 2 -11.76 -35.52 43.23
CA LEU A 2 -12.60 -34.69 42.36
C LEU A 2 -11.68 -33.91 41.41
N CYS A 3 -11.78 -34.20 40.12
CA CYS A 3 -11.15 -33.39 39.07
C CYS A 3 -12.05 -32.19 38.81
N SER A 4 -11.63 -30.99 39.22
CA SER A 4 -12.26 -29.75 38.78
C SER A 4 -11.82 -29.45 37.34
N LEU A 5 -12.76 -29.54 36.39
CA LEU A 5 -12.58 -28.92 35.08
C LEU A 5 -12.81 -27.41 35.22
N THR A 6 -11.74 -26.64 35.15
CA THR A 6 -11.82 -25.19 34.89
C THR A 6 -12.09 -24.97 33.41
N MET A 7 -13.30 -24.53 33.06
CA MET A 7 -13.60 -23.98 31.74
C MET A 7 -13.12 -22.53 31.70
N THR A 8 -12.13 -22.24 30.87
CA THR A 8 -11.69 -20.88 30.56
C THR A 8 -12.65 -20.29 29.54
N VAL A 9 -13.50 -19.36 29.96
CA VAL A 9 -14.33 -18.56 29.05
C VAL A 9 -13.48 -17.40 28.55
N THR A 10 -12.96 -17.51 27.33
CA THR A 10 -12.31 -16.38 26.65
C THR A 10 -13.39 -15.55 25.96
N ALA A 11 -13.70 -14.38 26.51
CA ALA A 11 -14.51 -13.39 25.81
C ALA A 11 -13.76 -12.92 24.55
N GLN A 12 -14.44 -12.87 23.41
CA GLN A 12 -13.86 -12.33 22.18
C GLN A 12 -13.67 -10.81 22.37
N GLN A 13 -12.43 -10.32 22.28
CA GLN A 13 -12.14 -8.89 22.29
C GLN A 13 -12.76 -8.25 21.02
N GLN A 14 -13.81 -7.45 21.19
CA GLN A 14 -14.53 -6.80 20.08
C GLN A 14 -14.18 -5.33 19.88
N THR A 15 -13.39 -4.74 20.78
CA THR A 15 -13.02 -3.32 20.75
C THR A 15 -11.52 -3.14 20.87
N TYR A 16 -11.00 -2.05 20.32
CA TYR A 16 -9.61 -1.63 20.49
C TYR A 16 -9.56 -0.11 20.63
N CYS A 17 -8.51 0.40 21.26
CA CYS A 17 -8.26 1.84 21.36
C CYS A 17 -7.28 2.25 20.27
N ASN A 18 -7.52 3.42 19.66
CA ASN A 18 -6.52 4.05 18.81
C ASN A 18 -5.39 4.67 19.66
N PRO A 19 -4.15 4.73 19.14
CA PRO A 19 -3.72 4.17 17.85
C PRO A 19 -3.61 2.64 17.88
N ILE A 20 -3.74 2.00 16.72
CA ILE A 20 -3.55 0.55 16.57
C ILE A 20 -2.12 0.19 17.02
N ASN A 21 -1.99 -0.88 17.80
CA ASN A 21 -0.72 -1.34 18.34
C ASN A 21 0.03 -2.23 17.34
N ILE A 22 0.76 -1.60 16.41
CA ILE A 22 1.69 -2.25 15.49
C ILE A 22 3.11 -1.77 15.72
N ASP A 23 4.09 -2.61 15.39
CA ASP A 23 5.48 -2.19 15.27
C ASP A 23 5.65 -1.20 14.12
N TYR A 24 6.78 -0.51 14.09
CA TYR A 24 7.12 0.43 13.04
C TYR A 24 8.63 0.49 12.84
N GLY A 25 9.04 0.63 11.59
CA GLY A 25 10.42 0.92 11.21
C GLY A 25 10.87 2.30 11.68
N TYR A 26 12.17 2.54 11.56
CA TYR A 26 12.79 3.87 11.68
C TYR A 26 13.50 4.18 10.38
N THR A 27 13.72 5.48 10.09
CA THR A 27 14.41 6.00 8.89
C THR A 27 15.49 5.04 8.37
N PRO A 28 15.22 4.30 7.28
CA PRO A 28 16.17 3.33 6.76
C PRO A 28 17.26 3.98 5.90
N ILE A 29 17.07 5.26 5.54
CA ILE A 29 17.93 5.98 4.59
C ILE A 29 19.10 6.63 5.35
N PRO A 30 20.36 6.23 5.08
CA PRO A 30 21.50 6.62 5.93
C PRO A 30 21.73 8.12 6.07
N ASN A 31 21.57 8.88 4.99
CA ASN A 31 21.78 10.34 4.99
C ASN A 31 20.65 11.09 5.72
N LEU A 32 19.42 10.55 5.75
CA LEU A 32 18.31 11.14 6.49
C LEU A 32 18.41 10.85 7.99
N ALA A 33 19.01 9.71 8.36
CA ALA A 33 19.18 9.33 9.76
C ALA A 33 20.24 10.17 10.51
N THR A 34 21.10 10.92 9.81
CA THR A 34 22.14 11.76 10.45
C THR A 34 21.57 12.92 11.26
N HIS A 35 20.37 13.40 10.90
CA HIS A 35 19.67 14.48 11.59
C HIS A 35 18.68 13.97 12.65
N GLY A 36 18.69 12.67 12.93
CA GLY A 36 17.79 12.00 13.88
C GLY A 36 17.07 10.81 13.25
N LYS A 37 16.82 9.79 14.07
CA LYS A 37 16.04 8.62 13.66
C LYS A 37 14.57 8.90 13.92
N HIS A 38 13.80 9.19 12.88
CA HIS A 38 12.35 9.33 12.96
C HIS A 38 11.67 7.99 12.68
N ARG A 39 10.45 7.84 13.17
CA ARG A 39 9.61 6.68 12.84
C ARG A 39 9.33 6.69 11.33
N ALA A 40 9.40 5.52 10.71
CA ALA A 40 8.80 5.28 9.40
C ALA A 40 7.29 5.02 9.59
N THR A 41 6.59 4.54 8.56
CA THR A 41 5.14 4.18 8.59
C THR A 41 4.19 5.33 8.24
N ALA A 42 4.59 6.21 7.33
CA ALA A 42 3.66 7.12 6.67
C ALA A 42 2.83 6.37 5.62
N ASP A 43 1.77 7.02 5.13
CA ASP A 43 0.99 6.60 3.96
C ASP A 43 0.45 5.16 4.03
N PRO A 44 -0.28 4.79 5.12
CA PRO A 44 -0.83 3.46 5.23
C PRO A 44 -1.94 3.21 4.21
N VAL A 45 -1.91 2.04 3.56
CA VAL A 45 -3.03 1.49 2.80
C VAL A 45 -3.47 0.16 3.41
N ILE A 46 -4.78 0.00 3.63
CA ILE A 46 -5.38 -1.26 4.07
C ILE A 46 -6.30 -1.78 2.98
N VAL A 47 -6.17 -3.06 2.66
CA VAL A 47 -7.04 -3.77 1.73
C VAL A 47 -7.56 -5.06 2.34
N THR A 48 -8.81 -5.38 2.05
CA THR A 48 -9.41 -6.67 2.42
C THR A 48 -9.21 -7.68 1.30
N PHE A 49 -8.63 -8.84 1.63
CA PHE A 49 -8.42 -9.91 0.67
C PHE A 49 -8.63 -11.28 1.33
N LYS A 50 -9.50 -12.11 0.75
CA LYS A 50 -9.85 -13.46 1.25
C LYS A 50 -10.18 -13.48 2.76
N GLY A 51 -10.95 -12.50 3.22
CA GLY A 51 -11.40 -12.39 4.62
C GLY A 51 -10.35 -11.85 5.60
N ASN A 52 -9.17 -11.44 5.13
CA ASN A 52 -8.14 -10.81 5.96
C ASN A 52 -7.91 -9.36 5.54
N TYR A 53 -7.36 -8.56 6.45
CA TYR A 53 -6.87 -7.20 6.24
C TYR A 53 -5.36 -7.24 6.01
N PHE A 54 -4.88 -6.55 4.99
CA PHE A 54 -3.46 -6.38 4.70
C PHE A 54 -3.13 -4.89 4.76
N LEU A 55 -2.15 -4.53 5.58
CA LEU A 55 -1.68 -3.17 5.81
C LEU A 55 -0.27 -3.02 5.25
N PHE A 56 -0.11 -2.08 4.32
CA PHE A 56 1.19 -1.67 3.77
C PHE A 56 1.42 -0.20 4.13
N SER A 57 2.67 0.19 4.34
CA SER A 57 3.02 1.59 4.60
C SER A 57 4.46 1.88 4.21
N THR A 58 4.80 3.17 4.21
CA THR A 58 6.08 3.65 3.73
C THR A 58 7.25 3.06 4.54
N ASN A 59 8.18 2.42 3.82
CA ASN A 59 9.52 2.03 4.25
C ASN A 59 9.57 1.09 5.47
N GLN A 60 8.67 0.11 5.52
CA GLN A 60 8.63 -0.89 6.61
C GLN A 60 9.49 -2.13 6.41
N TRP A 61 9.95 -2.38 5.19
CA TRP A 61 10.62 -3.65 4.84
C TRP A 61 9.77 -4.88 5.15
N GLY A 62 8.48 -4.75 4.90
CA GLY A 62 7.47 -5.76 5.10
C GLY A 62 6.09 -5.14 5.09
N TYR A 63 5.14 -5.88 5.61
CA TYR A 63 3.74 -5.49 5.71
C TYR A 63 3.06 -6.30 6.81
N TRP A 64 1.88 -5.88 7.24
CA TRP A 64 1.12 -6.61 8.24
C TRP A 64 -0.13 -7.23 7.64
N TRP A 65 -0.59 -8.30 8.26
CA TRP A 65 -1.94 -8.77 8.04
C TRP A 65 -2.64 -9.12 9.35
N SER A 66 -3.96 -9.06 9.33
CA SER A 66 -4.83 -9.38 10.47
C SER A 66 -6.13 -9.96 9.96
N ASN A 67 -6.79 -10.82 10.73
CA ASN A 67 -8.16 -11.26 10.46
C ASN A 67 -9.22 -10.50 11.28
N ASN A 68 -8.78 -9.64 12.21
CA ASN A 68 -9.65 -8.99 13.20
C ASN A 68 -9.32 -7.51 13.45
N MET A 69 -8.35 -6.93 12.74
CA MET A 69 -7.81 -5.57 12.90
C MET A 69 -7.19 -5.26 14.27
N LEU A 70 -7.12 -6.24 15.17
CA LEU A 70 -6.56 -6.13 16.51
C LEU A 70 -5.18 -6.78 16.58
N ASP A 71 -5.10 -8.04 16.18
CA ASP A 71 -3.89 -8.84 16.20
C ASP A 71 -3.25 -8.81 14.80
N TRP A 72 -2.12 -8.11 14.70
CA TRP A 72 -1.40 -7.94 13.46
C TRP A 72 -0.15 -8.83 13.43
N LYS A 73 0.10 -9.45 12.28
CA LYS A 73 1.28 -10.27 12.01
C LYS A 73 2.13 -9.60 10.96
N PHE A 74 3.36 -9.26 11.32
CA PHE A 74 4.32 -8.69 10.39
C PHE A 74 4.95 -9.78 9.51
N VAL A 75 5.01 -9.53 8.21
CA VAL A 75 5.69 -10.35 7.21
C VAL A 75 6.87 -9.53 6.66
N PRO A 76 8.12 -9.87 7.01
CA PRO A 76 9.29 -9.18 6.50
C PRO A 76 9.46 -9.42 5.00
N ARG A 77 9.62 -8.35 4.21
CA ARG A 77 9.80 -8.43 2.76
C ARG A 77 10.39 -7.14 2.18
N LYS A 78 11.28 -7.30 1.20
CA LYS A 78 11.73 -6.22 0.31
C LYS A 78 11.07 -6.32 -1.05
N PHE A 79 10.74 -5.19 -1.64
CA PHE A 79 10.04 -5.09 -2.93
C PHE A 79 10.88 -4.42 -4.01
N LEU A 80 11.95 -3.72 -3.62
CA LEU A 80 12.94 -3.26 -4.59
C LEU A 80 13.69 -4.43 -5.19
N ARG A 81 14.04 -4.26 -6.46
CA ARG A 81 14.89 -5.17 -7.21
C ARG A 81 16.29 -4.57 -7.28
N GLU A 82 17.28 -5.40 -7.60
CA GLU A 82 18.69 -4.98 -7.69
C GLU A 82 18.94 -3.77 -8.60
N ARG A 83 18.10 -3.59 -9.63
CA ARG A 83 18.17 -2.46 -10.56
C ARG A 83 17.70 -1.13 -9.95
N ASN A 84 16.93 -1.16 -8.86
CA ASN A 84 16.38 0.03 -8.23
C ASN A 84 17.48 0.71 -7.42
N LYS A 85 17.88 1.91 -7.85
CA LYS A 85 18.93 2.71 -7.20
C LYS A 85 18.30 3.70 -6.21
N THR A 86 17.52 3.19 -5.26
CA THR A 86 16.90 3.98 -4.18
C THR A 86 16.86 3.15 -2.89
N TYR A 87 16.67 3.84 -1.76
CA TYR A 87 16.42 3.23 -0.46
C TYR A 87 14.91 3.14 -0.12
N ASP A 88 14.06 3.74 -0.94
CA ASP A 88 12.61 3.74 -0.76
C ASP A 88 12.02 2.39 -1.16
N GLU A 89 11.96 1.46 -0.20
CA GLU A 89 11.51 0.08 -0.45
C GLU A 89 10.07 0.03 -0.96
N LEU A 90 9.20 0.73 -0.25
CA LEU A 90 7.85 1.08 -0.64
C LEU A 90 7.61 2.48 -0.09
N CYS A 91 7.39 3.46 -0.95
CA CYS A 91 6.93 4.80 -0.57
C CYS A 91 5.49 4.95 -1.04
N ALA A 92 4.59 5.50 -0.22
CA ALA A 92 3.16 5.66 -0.48
C ALA A 92 2.55 4.51 -1.31
N PRO A 93 2.54 3.29 -0.73
CA PRO A 93 2.13 2.10 -1.45
C PRO A 93 0.67 2.15 -1.89
N ALA A 94 0.40 1.61 -3.09
CA ALA A 94 -0.93 1.32 -3.57
C ALA A 94 -1.14 -0.19 -3.60
N ALA A 95 -2.25 -0.63 -3.00
CA ALA A 95 -2.67 -2.03 -3.02
C ALA A 95 -4.09 -2.13 -3.56
N PHE A 96 -4.38 -3.15 -4.36
CA PHE A 96 -5.72 -3.41 -4.86
C PHE A 96 -5.92 -4.90 -5.12
N VAL A 97 -7.16 -5.36 -5.00
CA VAL A 97 -7.54 -6.72 -5.35
C VAL A 97 -8.09 -6.71 -6.76
N MET A 98 -7.60 -7.61 -7.59
CA MET A 98 -8.15 -7.86 -8.92
C MET A 98 -8.30 -9.37 -9.08
N LYS A 99 -9.54 -9.83 -9.24
CA LYS A 99 -9.89 -11.26 -9.33
C LYS A 99 -9.45 -12.01 -8.06
N ASP A 100 -8.65 -13.07 -8.16
CA ASP A 100 -8.25 -13.91 -7.02
C ASP A 100 -6.86 -13.57 -6.46
N GLU A 101 -6.35 -12.37 -6.77
CA GLU A 101 -4.99 -11.91 -6.48
C GLU A 101 -4.97 -10.50 -5.87
N LEU A 102 -4.06 -10.30 -4.91
CA LEU A 102 -3.72 -9.01 -4.35
C LEU A 102 -2.51 -8.42 -5.10
N TYR A 103 -2.61 -7.17 -5.53
CA TYR A 103 -1.57 -6.43 -6.23
C TYR A 103 -1.00 -5.33 -5.34
N LEU A 104 0.30 -5.03 -5.50
CA LEU A 104 1.02 -4.02 -4.74
C LEU A 104 2.06 -3.31 -5.59
N ILE A 105 2.16 -1.99 -5.45
CA ILE A 105 3.21 -1.17 -6.04
C ILE A 105 3.51 0.02 -5.12
N GLY A 106 4.78 0.46 -5.09
CA GLY A 106 5.18 1.72 -4.44
C GLY A 106 5.20 2.89 -5.42
N SER A 107 5.16 4.12 -4.88
CA SER A 107 5.39 5.35 -5.63
C SER A 107 6.65 5.28 -6.48
N THR A 108 6.57 5.85 -7.68
CA THR A 108 7.67 5.88 -8.61
C THR A 108 7.77 7.16 -9.41
N HIS A 109 8.98 7.71 -9.51
CA HIS A 109 9.30 8.83 -10.40
C HIS A 109 9.63 8.39 -11.84
N GLY A 110 9.64 7.08 -12.14
CA GLY A 110 10.02 6.56 -13.46
C GLY A 110 9.54 5.13 -13.71
N PRO A 111 9.80 4.54 -14.88
CA PRO A 111 9.18 3.26 -15.24
C PRO A 111 9.76 2.04 -14.52
N ALA A 112 10.77 2.20 -13.66
CA ALA A 112 11.60 1.09 -13.19
C ALA A 112 11.00 0.27 -12.03
N PHE A 113 9.79 0.60 -11.57
CA PHE A 113 9.16 -0.12 -10.45
C PHE A 113 8.27 -1.25 -10.95
N SER A 114 8.47 -2.42 -10.35
CA SER A 114 7.69 -3.61 -10.62
C SER A 114 6.39 -3.57 -9.80
N MET A 115 5.30 -3.99 -10.41
CA MET A 115 4.09 -4.34 -9.66
C MET A 115 4.21 -5.79 -9.23
N TRP A 116 3.87 -6.05 -7.98
CA TRP A 116 3.88 -7.38 -7.38
C TRP A 116 2.45 -7.89 -7.23
N LYS A 117 2.28 -9.21 -7.23
CA LYS A 117 0.99 -9.83 -6.90
C LYS A 117 1.15 -11.08 -6.06
N SER A 118 0.09 -11.44 -5.35
CA SER A 118 0.05 -12.61 -4.48
C SER A 118 -1.34 -13.24 -4.42
N LYS A 119 -1.39 -14.57 -4.44
CA LYS A 119 -2.60 -15.35 -4.13
C LYS A 119 -2.74 -15.67 -2.63
N ASP A 120 -1.64 -15.61 -1.88
CA ASP A 120 -1.61 -15.86 -0.45
C ASP A 120 -0.57 -14.95 0.23
N PRO A 121 -0.93 -13.69 0.51
CA PRO A 121 0.00 -12.74 1.11
C PRO A 121 0.13 -12.93 2.63
N THR A 122 -0.48 -13.95 3.24
CA THR A 122 -0.30 -14.21 4.69
C THR A 122 1.12 -14.64 5.05
N THR A 123 1.91 -15.01 4.04
CA THR A 123 3.34 -15.28 4.09
C THR A 123 4.05 -14.50 2.98
N ASP A 124 5.39 -14.51 2.95
CA ASP A 124 6.16 -13.91 1.86
C ASP A 124 6.05 -14.76 0.57
N ASN A 125 4.90 -14.66 -0.09
CA ASN A 125 4.58 -15.35 -1.33
C ASN A 125 4.10 -14.34 -2.37
N TRP A 126 5.04 -13.73 -3.09
CA TRP A 126 4.78 -12.69 -4.07
C TRP A 126 5.53 -12.98 -5.37
N GLU A 127 4.87 -12.71 -6.49
CA GLU A 127 5.45 -12.79 -7.82
C GLU A 127 5.36 -11.43 -8.52
N ILE A 128 6.20 -11.24 -9.53
CA ILE A 128 6.18 -10.02 -10.34
C ILE A 128 4.97 -10.10 -11.27
N ALA A 129 4.02 -9.18 -11.10
CA ALA A 129 2.86 -9.04 -11.97
C ALA A 129 3.26 -8.34 -13.29
N VAL A 130 4.04 -7.28 -13.18
CA VAL A 130 4.64 -6.58 -14.33
C VAL A 130 6.03 -6.10 -13.96
N ASP A 131 6.98 -6.30 -14.87
CA ASP A 131 8.38 -5.91 -14.64
C ASP A 131 8.52 -4.41 -14.41
N SER A 132 7.84 -3.59 -15.21
CA SER A 132 7.91 -2.14 -15.17
C SER A 132 6.55 -1.54 -15.51
N LEU A 133 6.00 -0.71 -14.63
CA LEU A 133 4.85 0.12 -14.95
C LEU A 133 5.32 1.35 -15.73
N LYS A 134 4.94 1.48 -17.00
CA LYS A 134 5.41 2.58 -17.86
C LYS A 134 4.89 3.94 -17.42
N ALA A 135 3.69 3.97 -16.87
CA ALA A 135 3.13 5.16 -16.26
C ALA A 135 3.86 5.39 -14.93
N GLY A 136 4.90 6.22 -14.94
CA GLY A 136 5.53 6.68 -13.71
C GLY A 136 4.45 7.34 -12.84
N ALA A 137 4.18 6.76 -11.67
CA ALA A 137 3.05 7.14 -10.84
C ALA A 137 3.53 7.45 -9.43
N TRP A 138 3.45 8.72 -9.06
CA TRP A 138 3.81 9.22 -7.74
C TRP A 138 2.55 9.31 -6.87
N ASP A 139 2.58 8.68 -5.70
CA ASP A 139 1.44 8.42 -4.81
C ASP A 139 0.27 7.78 -5.57
N PRO A 140 0.48 6.56 -6.12
CA PRO A 140 -0.54 5.90 -6.92
C PRO A 140 -1.72 5.44 -6.07
N GLY A 141 -2.87 5.32 -6.71
CA GLY A 141 -4.05 4.62 -6.24
C GLY A 141 -4.69 3.87 -7.41
N PHE A 142 -5.36 2.76 -7.09
CA PHE A 142 -6.00 1.91 -8.09
C PHE A 142 -7.46 1.64 -7.72
N LEU A 143 -8.31 1.55 -8.73
CA LEU A 143 -9.70 1.14 -8.62
C LEU A 143 -9.98 0.06 -9.65
N TYR A 144 -10.28 -1.15 -9.18
CA TYR A 144 -10.75 -2.24 -10.03
C TYR A 144 -12.27 -2.34 -9.94
N GLU A 145 -12.93 -2.30 -11.10
CA GLU A 145 -14.36 -2.52 -11.24
C GLU A 145 -14.62 -3.93 -11.75
N GLU A 146 -15.08 -4.82 -10.87
CA GLU A 146 -15.29 -6.24 -11.18
C GLU A 146 -16.36 -6.45 -12.27
N ASP A 147 -17.45 -5.68 -12.22
CA ASP A 147 -18.60 -5.80 -13.14
C ASP A 147 -18.24 -5.50 -14.60
N THR A 148 -17.24 -4.65 -14.82
CA THR A 148 -16.82 -4.20 -16.15
C THR A 148 -15.45 -4.73 -16.57
N ASP A 149 -14.76 -5.46 -15.68
CA ASP A 149 -13.35 -5.87 -15.79
C ASP A 149 -12.42 -4.70 -16.16
N LYS A 150 -12.63 -3.54 -15.53
CA LYS A 150 -11.82 -2.33 -15.77
C LYS A 150 -10.96 -1.97 -14.57
N LEU A 151 -9.72 -1.59 -14.85
CA LEU A 151 -8.77 -1.14 -13.84
C LEU A 151 -8.39 0.30 -14.15
N TYR A 152 -8.49 1.17 -13.16
CA TYR A 152 -8.10 2.56 -13.24
C TYR A 152 -6.95 2.83 -12.29
N MET A 153 -5.98 3.63 -12.73
CA MET A 153 -4.92 4.18 -11.89
C MET A 153 -5.08 5.68 -11.82
N TYR A 154 -4.94 6.25 -10.63
CA TYR A 154 -4.84 7.69 -10.40
C TYR A 154 -3.62 7.99 -9.54
N TRP A 155 -3.02 9.16 -9.73
CA TRP A 155 -1.78 9.52 -9.03
C TRP A 155 -1.56 11.03 -9.06
N GLY A 156 -0.71 11.51 -8.15
CA GLY A 156 -0.29 12.90 -8.11
C GLY A 156 -0.01 13.38 -6.69
N SER A 157 1.05 14.16 -6.55
CA SER A 157 1.43 14.85 -5.31
C SER A 157 1.99 16.20 -5.71
N SER A 158 1.11 17.09 -6.16
CA SER A 158 1.46 18.41 -6.66
C SER A 158 0.46 19.45 -6.15
N ASN A 159 0.97 20.63 -5.82
CA ASN A 159 0.17 21.81 -5.53
C ASN A 159 -0.16 22.65 -6.77
N VAL A 160 0.31 22.23 -7.95
CA VAL A 160 0.11 22.96 -9.22
C VAL A 160 -0.63 22.09 -10.23
N PHE A 161 -0.23 20.82 -10.36
CA PHE A 161 -0.83 19.90 -11.31
C PHE A 161 -2.00 19.12 -10.67
N PRO A 162 -3.04 18.79 -11.45
CA PRO A 162 -4.13 17.95 -10.96
C PRO A 162 -3.64 16.54 -10.61
N ILE A 163 -4.45 15.83 -9.82
CA ILE A 163 -4.43 14.37 -9.83
C ILE A 163 -4.71 13.90 -11.26
N LEU A 164 -3.86 13.02 -11.75
CA LEU A 164 -3.97 12.41 -13.07
C LEU A 164 -4.60 11.04 -12.94
N GLY A 165 -5.30 10.60 -13.98
CA GLY A 165 -5.92 9.28 -14.04
C GLY A 165 -5.82 8.66 -15.42
N THR A 166 -5.73 7.34 -15.48
CA THR A 166 -5.73 6.56 -16.72
C THR A 166 -6.36 5.19 -16.52
N GLU A 167 -6.87 4.60 -17.59
CA GLU A 167 -7.28 3.20 -17.60
C GLU A 167 -6.04 2.31 -17.83
N ILE A 168 -5.98 1.21 -17.08
CA ILE A 168 -4.93 0.19 -17.15
C ILE A 168 -5.54 -1.06 -17.77
N ASN A 169 -4.87 -1.58 -18.79
CA ASN A 169 -5.24 -2.85 -19.40
C ASN A 169 -5.03 -3.98 -18.38
N THR A 170 -6.09 -4.71 -18.03
CA THR A 170 -6.07 -5.74 -16.97
C THR A 170 -5.22 -6.96 -17.31
N LYS A 171 -4.81 -7.13 -18.57
CA LYS A 171 -3.94 -8.23 -19.01
C LYS A 171 -2.47 -7.83 -19.04
N THR A 172 -2.17 -6.64 -19.54
CA THR A 172 -0.78 -6.16 -19.70
C THR A 172 -0.29 -5.38 -18.48
N LEU A 173 -1.22 -4.89 -17.64
CA LEU A 173 -0.99 -3.97 -16.53
C LEU A 173 -0.27 -2.69 -16.98
N GLN A 174 -0.59 -2.24 -18.20
CA GLN A 174 -0.06 -1.01 -18.78
C GLN A 174 -1.17 -0.01 -19.06
N SER A 175 -0.82 1.27 -18.96
CA SER A 175 -1.62 2.35 -19.51
C SER A 175 -1.40 2.41 -21.01
N GLU A 176 -2.46 2.14 -21.78
CA GLU A 176 -2.45 2.21 -23.25
C GLU A 176 -3.29 3.38 -23.79
N GLY A 177 -4.05 4.03 -22.91
CA GLY A 177 -4.95 5.13 -23.24
C GLY A 177 -4.44 6.51 -22.82
N TYR A 178 -5.35 7.49 -22.90
CA TYR A 178 -5.09 8.87 -22.53
C TYR A 178 -5.10 9.06 -21.01
N VAL A 179 -4.09 9.77 -20.53
CA VAL A 179 -4.08 10.32 -19.18
C VAL A 179 -5.03 11.52 -19.13
N LYS A 180 -5.91 11.55 -18.13
CA LYS A 180 -6.89 12.61 -17.91
C LYS A 180 -6.58 13.34 -16.60
N PRO A 181 -6.68 14.68 -16.57
CA PRO A 181 -6.75 15.41 -15.31
C PRO A 181 -8.08 15.11 -14.61
N LEU A 182 -8.04 14.90 -13.30
CA LEU A 182 -9.21 14.56 -12.47
C LEU A 182 -9.60 15.69 -11.53
N VAL A 183 -8.78 15.96 -10.51
CA VAL A 183 -9.05 16.94 -9.45
C VAL A 183 -7.87 17.88 -9.33
N SER A 184 -8.14 19.19 -9.38
CA SER A 184 -7.18 20.27 -9.16
C SER A 184 -7.47 20.96 -7.83
N LEU A 185 -6.44 21.60 -7.27
CA LEU A 185 -6.62 22.54 -6.18
C LEU A 185 -7.25 23.85 -6.70
N VAL A 186 -8.11 24.45 -5.88
CA VAL A 186 -8.73 25.77 -5.98
C VAL A 186 -8.52 26.52 -4.64
N PRO A 187 -7.27 26.81 -4.23
CA PRO A 187 -6.96 27.30 -2.89
C PRO A 187 -7.52 28.71 -2.62
N GLU A 188 -7.67 29.54 -3.65
CA GLU A 188 -8.24 30.89 -3.53
C GLU A 188 -9.72 30.87 -3.11
N ASP A 189 -10.46 29.82 -3.50
CA ASP A 189 -11.88 29.66 -3.16
C ASP A 189 -12.06 28.85 -1.88
N HIS A 190 -11.27 27.78 -1.69
CA HIS A 190 -11.45 26.81 -0.60
C HIS A 190 -10.65 27.16 0.66
N GLY A 191 -9.47 27.75 0.52
CA GLY A 191 -8.59 28.20 1.61
C GLY A 191 -7.87 27.12 2.43
N TRP A 192 -8.34 25.86 2.41
CA TRP A 192 -7.74 24.72 3.15
C TRP A 192 -6.75 23.89 2.34
N GLU A 193 -6.70 24.06 1.03
CA GLU A 193 -5.79 23.36 0.11
C GLU A 193 -4.40 24.01 0.11
N ARG A 194 -3.67 23.85 1.22
CA ARG A 194 -2.37 24.48 1.42
C ARG A 194 -1.23 23.49 1.21
N PHE A 195 -0.13 23.99 0.68
CA PHE A 195 1.13 23.26 0.67
C PHE A 195 1.70 23.20 2.10
N GLY A 196 2.07 22.00 2.53
CA GLY A 196 2.67 21.72 3.85
C GLY A 196 4.18 21.66 3.82
#